data_AF-E7RFY2-F1
#
_entry.id   AF-E7RFY2-F1
#
_cell.length_a   1.000
_cell.length_b   1.000
_cell.length_c   1.000
_cell.angle_alpha   90.00
_cell.angle_beta   90.00
_cell.angle_gamma   90.00
#
_symmetry.space_group_name_H-M   'P 1'
#
loop_
_entity.id
_entity.type
_entity.pdbx_description
1 polymer ?
#
loop_
_entity_poly.entity_id
_entity_poly.type
_entity_poly.pdbx_seq_one_letter_code
_entity_poly.pdbx_strand_id
1 'polypeptide(L)' 'MTCQITVTDFVEQNTAIYMQVEVYDPQTNHRYKEELRFLGELLYGDLVHTKKSPLTEPCRLETIAYLRSYFDR' A
#
# COMPACT_ATOMS: atom_id res chain seq x y z
N MET A 1 0.51 15.13 9.98
CA MET A 1 1.67 14.78 9.15
C MET A 1 1.17 13.78 8.13
N THR A 2 1.45 14.00 6.85
CA THR A 2 0.90 13.20 5.73
C THR A 2 1.87 12.09 5.36
N CYS A 3 1.35 10.87 5.17
CA CYS A 3 2.18 9.74 4.76
C CYS A 3 2.54 9.92 3.27
N GLN A 4 3.77 9.60 2.87
CA GLN A 4 4.16 9.68 1.46
C GLN A 4 4.08 8.29 0.87
N ILE A 5 3.20 8.08 -0.12
CA ILE A 5 2.95 6.78 -0.73
C ILE A 5 3.32 6.87 -2.21
N THR A 6 4.15 5.96 -2.67
CA THR A 6 4.61 5.90 -4.06
C THR A 6 4.49 4.47 -4.58
N VAL A 7 3.76 4.28 -5.68
CA VAL A 7 3.84 3.03 -6.46
C VAL A 7 5.07 3.16 -7.35
N THR A 8 6.10 2.36 -7.10
CA THR A 8 7.37 2.43 -7.84
C THR A 8 7.37 1.60 -9.12
N ASP A 9 6.58 0.51 -9.15
CA ASP A 9 6.42 -0.37 -10.30
C ASP A 9 5.15 -1.20 -10.14
N PHE A 10 4.54 -1.66 -11.24
CA PHE A 10 3.42 -2.59 -11.18
C PHE A 10 3.23 -3.38 -12.48
N VAL A 11 2.60 -4.55 -12.37
CA VAL A 11 2.13 -5.36 -13.50
C VAL A 11 0.68 -5.79 -13.26
N GLU A 12 -0.15 -5.65 -14.29
CA GLU A 12 -1.54 -6.10 -14.30
C GLU A 12 -1.67 -7.39 -15.11
N GLN A 13 -2.36 -8.38 -14.55
CA GLN A 13 -2.62 -9.68 -15.16
C GLN A 13 -4.06 -10.10 -14.88
N ASN A 14 -4.92 -10.02 -15.89
CA ASN A 14 -6.36 -10.26 -15.77
C ASN A 14 -6.99 -9.35 -14.69
N THR A 15 -7.42 -9.93 -13.57
CA THR A 15 -8.00 -9.21 -12.42
C THR A 15 -6.99 -8.95 -11.32
N ALA A 16 -5.73 -9.38 -11.47
CA ALA A 16 -4.70 -9.23 -10.47
C ALA A 16 -3.75 -8.08 -10.82
N ILE A 17 -3.33 -7.32 -9.82
CA ILE A 17 -2.30 -6.28 -9.95
C ILE A 17 -1.24 -6.59 -8.91
N TYR A 18 0.02 -6.70 -9.32
CA TYR A 18 1.17 -6.83 -8.43
C TYR A 18 1.95 -5.53 -8.48
N MET A 19 2.26 -4.94 -7.33
CA MET A 19 2.81 -3.59 -7.25
C MET A 19 3.90 -3.49 -6.18
N GLN A 20 4.96 -2.77 -6.51
CA GLN A 20 5.99 -2.36 -5.56
C GLN A 20 5.60 -1.00 -5.01
N VAL A 21 5.43 -0.91 -3.68
CA VAL A 21 4.98 0.31 -3.01
C VAL A 21 6.01 0.73 -1.98
N GLU A 22 6.35 2.02 -2.00
CA GLU A 22 7.14 2.66 -0.98
C GLU A 22 6.26 3.61 -0.15
N VAL A 23 6.31 3.48 1.18
CA VAL A 23 5.57 4.32 2.12
C VAL A 23 6.53 4.92 3.14
N TYR A 24 6.55 6.24 3.25
CA TYR A 24 7.19 6.95 4.37
C TYR A 24 6.14 7.31 5.43
N ASP A 25 6.34 6.76 6.62
CA ASP A 25 5.53 7.05 7.81
C ASP A 25 6.23 8.13 8.65
N PRO A 26 5.72 9.38 8.67
CA PRO A 26 6.33 10.47 9.41
C PRO A 26 6.23 10.31 10.93
N GLN A 27 5.34 9.45 11.44
CA GLN A 27 5.19 9.24 12.88
C GLN A 27 6.30 8.34 13.43
N THR A 28 6.70 7.32 12.68
CA THR A 28 7.83 6.45 13.03
C THR A 28 9.15 6.91 12.43
N ASN A 29 9.11 7.89 11.51
CA ASN A 29 10.23 8.37 10.73
C ASN A 29 10.94 7.23 9.96
N HIS A 30 10.15 6.30 9.42
CA HIS A 30 10.65 5.16 8.66
C HIS A 30 10.05 5.08 7.28
N ARG A 31 10.81 4.47 6.37
CA ARG A 31 10.42 4.20 4.99
C ARG A 31 10.35 2.70 4.80
N TYR A 32 9.23 2.22 4.31
CA TYR A 32 8.96 0.81 4.06
C TYR A 32 8.76 0.61 2.56
N LYS A 33 9.37 -0.43 2.00
CA LYS A 33 9.21 -0.81 0.61
C LYS A 33 8.81 -2.27 0.55
N GLU A 34 7.64 -2.55 -0.01
CA GLU A 34 7.08 -3.89 -0.05
C GLU A 34 6.29 -4.14 -1.33
N GLU A 35 6.13 -5.43 -1.65
CA GLU A 35 5.19 -5.87 -2.67
C GLU A 35 3.77 -5.97 -2.09
N LEU A 36 2.83 -5.32 -2.74
CA LEU A 36 1.40 -5.47 -2.49
C LEU A 36 0.72 -6.04 -3.73
N ARG A 37 -0.50 -6.54 -3.56
CA ARG A 37 -1.28 -7.07 -4.68
C ARG A 37 -2.78 -6.86 -4.53
N PHE A 38 -3.41 -6.49 -5.64
CA PHE A 38 -4.84 -6.66 -5.80
C PHE A 38 -5.13 -8.04 -6.42
N LEU A 39 -6.11 -8.75 -5.85
CA LEU A 39 -6.71 -9.95 -6.44
C LEU A 39 -8.21 -9.67 -6.63
N GLY A 40 -8.57 -9.09 -7.78
CA GLY A 40 -9.85 -8.42 -7.96
C GLY A 40 -9.91 -7.17 -7.08
N GLU A 41 -10.99 -7.03 -6.31
CA GLU A 41 -11.20 -5.87 -5.40
C GLU A 41 -10.47 -5.99 -4.05
N LEU A 42 -9.79 -7.13 -3.82
CA LEU A 42 -9.15 -7.46 -2.55
C LEU A 42 -7.68 -7.04 -2.57
N LEU A 43 -7.30 -6.17 -1.64
CA LEU A 43 -5.94 -5.66 -1.48
C LEU A 43 -5.18 -6.43 -0.39
N TYR A 44 -4.02 -6.98 -0.74
CA TYR A 44 -3.18 -7.80 0.13
C TYR A 44 -1.74 -7.28 0.23
N GLY A 45 -1.11 -7.58 1.36
CA GLY A 45 0.29 -7.36 1.66
C GLY A 45 0.49 -6.77 3.06
N ASP A 46 1.71 -6.79 3.56
CA ASP A 46 1.94 -6.50 4.98
C ASP A 46 1.65 -5.03 5.30
N LEU A 47 1.99 -4.07 4.43
CA LEU A 47 1.71 -2.65 4.65
C LEU A 47 0.22 -2.34 4.88
N VAL A 48 -0.70 -3.12 4.30
CA VAL A 48 -2.15 -2.92 4.42
C VAL A 48 -2.80 -3.83 5.46
N HIS A 49 -2.09 -4.85 5.92
CA HIS A 49 -2.62 -5.88 6.81
C HIS A 49 -2.83 -5.34 8.23
N THR A 50 -4.00 -5.60 8.81
CA THR A 50 -4.42 -5.02 10.10
C THR A 50 -3.53 -5.37 11.29
N LYS A 51 -2.88 -6.54 11.29
CA LYS A 51 -2.02 -7.01 12.39
C LYS A 51 -0.53 -7.07 12.07
N LYS A 52 -0.17 -6.97 10.79
CA LYS A 52 1.22 -7.20 10.34
C LYS A 52 1.87 -5.92 9.82
N SER A 53 1.06 -4.91 9.49
CA SER A 53 1.59 -3.65 8.98
C SER A 53 2.56 -3.04 9.98
N PRO A 54 3.77 -2.68 9.53
CA PRO A 54 4.70 -1.91 10.35
C PRO A 54 4.33 -0.42 10.36
N LEU A 55 3.36 0.01 9.55
CA LEU A 55 2.86 1.38 9.51
C LEU A 55 2.00 1.66 10.73
N THR A 56 1.99 2.92 11.14
CA THR A 56 0.96 3.42 12.05
C THR A 56 -0.43 3.27 11.41
N GLU A 57 -1.45 3.13 12.25
CA GLU A 57 -2.82 2.93 11.76
C GLU A 57 -3.29 4.02 10.78
N PRO A 58 -3.02 5.33 11.02
CA PRO A 58 -3.35 6.37 10.05
C PRO A 58 -2.67 6.15 8.69
N CYS A 59 -1.35 5.88 8.67
CA CYS A 59 -0.63 5.64 7.41
C CYS A 59 -1.08 4.37 6.69
N ARG A 60 -1.44 3.32 7.43
CA ARG A 60 -2.02 2.10 6.86
C ARG A 60 -3.33 2.40 6.14
N LEU A 61 -4.23 3.14 6.78
CA LEU A 61 -5.53 3.50 6.20
C LEU A 61 -5.37 4.45 4.99
N GLU A 62 -4.45 5.43 5.08
CA GLU A 62 -4.13 6.34 3.98
C GLU A 62 -3.54 5.58 2.78
N THR A 63 -2.64 4.62 3.03
CA THR A 63 -2.08 3.74 1.99
C THR A 63 -3.17 2.93 1.29
N ILE A 64 -4.11 2.35 2.04
CA ILE A 64 -5.24 1.60 1.47
C ILE A 64 -6.10 2.51 0.59
N ALA A 65 -6.47 3.69 1.09
CA ALA A 65 -7.31 4.63 0.34
C ALA A 65 -6.62 5.14 -0.93
N TYR A 66 -5.33 5.47 -0.84
CA TYR A 66 -4.52 5.87 -1.98
C TYR A 66 -4.49 4.78 -3.06
N LEU A 67 -4.16 3.54 -2.68
CA LEU A 67 -4.01 2.45 -3.65
C LEU A 67 -5.35 2.08 -4.33
N ARG A 68 -6.45 2.10 -3.58
CA ARG A 68 -7.80 1.93 -4.14
C ARG A 68 -8.13 3.02 -5.16
N SER A 69 -7.88 4.27 -4.82
CA SER A 69 -8.08 5.38 -5.76
C SER A 69 -7.12 5.32 -6.96
N TYR A 70 -5.89 4.86 -6.80
CA TYR A 70 -4.87 4.83 -7.85
C TYR A 70 -5.18 3.77 -8.92
N PHE A 71 -5.71 2.62 -8.51
CA PHE A 71 -6.00 1.49 -9.41
C PHE A 71 -7.49 1.36 -9.78
N ASP A 72 -8.34 2.29 -9.31
CA ASP A 72 -9.80 2.28 -9.51
C ASP A 72 -10.46 0.98 -9.00
N ARG A 73 -10.22 0.66 -7.72
CA ARG A 73 -10.68 -0.55 -6.99
C ARG A 73 -11.20 -0.20 -5.59
#